data_AF-A0A109VA24-F1
#
_entry.id   AF-A0A109VA24-F1
#
_cell.length_a   1.000
_cell.length_b   1.000
_cell.length_c   1.000
_cell.angle_alpha   90.00
_cell.angle_beta   90.00
_cell.angle_gamma   90.00
#
_symmetry.space_group_name_H-M   'P 1'
#
loop_
_entity.id
_entity.type
_entity.pdbx_description
1 polymer ?
#
loop_
_entity_poly.entity_id
_entity_poly.type
_entity_poly.pdbx_seq_one_letter_code
_entity_poly.pdbx_strand_id
1 'polypeptide(L)'
;MNSVVLLFTFAFATVAYAAISEETLAEMMEKMITLAEECQKETGATQEDMTTLMQKKIPASHEGKCVISCIAKKTGVSTQDGHADIEATKKFFEKIKTEDEGFYNKVIEMSEQCEKEVPYDEDHCISAINFAKCAKEKSAQKGIKLPWA
;
A
#
# COMPACT_ATOMS: atom_id res chain seq x y z
N MET A 1 44.38 27.13 14.56
CA MET A 1 42.95 27.38 14.25
C MET A 1 42.67 26.64 12.95
N ASN A 2 42.08 25.43 13.01
CA ASN A 2 41.46 24.69 11.89
C ASN A 2 41.25 23.17 12.14
N SER A 3 41.63 22.62 13.30
CA SER A 3 41.38 21.19 13.57
C SER A 3 39.99 20.89 14.16
N VAL A 4 39.22 21.91 14.59
CA VAL A 4 37.90 21.72 15.22
C VAL A 4 36.75 21.85 14.21
N VAL A 5 36.96 22.54 13.09
CA VAL A 5 35.92 22.76 12.06
C VAL A 5 35.60 21.48 11.27
N LEU A 6 36.58 20.57 11.13
CA LEU A 6 36.41 19.30 10.43
C LEU A 6 35.66 18.22 11.23
N LEU A 7 35.51 18.38 12.54
CA LEU A 7 34.74 17.45 13.39
C LEU A 7 33.25 17.84 13.48
N PHE A 8 32.90 19.11 13.23
CA PHE A 8 31.52 19.57 13.25
C PHE A 8 30.75 19.37 11.94
N THR A 9 31.44 19.03 10.85
CA THR A 9 30.82 18.80 9.53
C THR A 9 30.36 17.36 9.29
N PHE A 10 30.62 16.42 10.21
CA PHE A 10 30.31 14.99 10.03
C PHE A 10 29.15 14.47 10.90
N ALA A 11 28.44 15.35 11.63
CA ALA A 11 27.44 14.97 12.63
C ALA A 11 25.97 15.33 12.29
N PHE A 12 25.67 15.85 11.10
CA PHE A 12 24.29 16.21 10.69
C PHE A 12 23.80 15.54 9.39
N ALA A 13 24.48 14.48 8.95
CA ALA A 13 24.02 13.65 7.82
C ALA A 13 23.63 12.22 8.27
N THR A 14 23.23 12.08 9.53
CA THR A 14 22.62 10.88 10.10
C THR A 14 21.19 11.29 10.50
N VAL A 15 20.10 10.73 10.01
CA VAL A 15 19.79 9.59 9.17
C VAL A 15 18.49 10.03 8.47
N ALA A 16 18.27 9.71 7.21
CA ALA A 16 16.91 9.75 6.68
C ALA A 16 16.14 8.63 7.40
N TYR A 17 15.68 8.92 8.62
CA TYR A 17 14.74 8.07 9.33
C TYR A 17 13.56 7.91 8.39
N ALA A 18 13.11 6.67 8.19
CA ALA A 18 11.83 6.42 7.56
C ALA A 18 10.83 7.35 8.26
N ALA A 19 10.25 8.29 7.52
CA ALA A 19 9.48 9.38 8.12
C ALA A 19 8.21 8.86 8.83
N ILE A 20 7.81 7.63 8.52
CA ILE A 20 6.72 6.88 9.17
C ILE A 20 7.25 6.17 10.42
N SER A 21 6.56 6.34 11.55
CA SER A 21 6.92 5.75 12.84
C SER A 21 6.77 4.23 12.85
N GLU A 22 7.60 3.53 13.65
CA GLU A 22 7.49 2.08 13.81
C GLU A 22 6.11 1.64 14.32
N GLU A 23 5.48 2.47 15.17
CA GLU A 23 4.13 2.26 15.68
C GLU A 23 3.09 2.29 14.55
N THR A 24 3.09 3.33 13.72
CA THR A 24 2.18 3.43 12.57
C THR A 24 2.39 2.29 11.58
N LEU A 25 3.63 1.86 11.36
CA LEU A 25 3.92 0.69 10.52
C LEU A 25 3.40 -0.60 11.13
N ALA A 26 3.60 -0.82 12.43
CA ALA A 26 3.12 -2.00 13.13
C ALA A 26 1.59 -2.09 13.09
N GLU A 27 0.88 -1.00 13.40
CA GLU A 27 -0.58 -0.94 13.34
C GLU A 27 -1.12 -1.24 11.94
N MET A 28 -0.50 -0.67 10.89
CA MET A 28 -0.89 -0.97 9.51
C MET A 28 -0.64 -2.42 9.14
N MET A 29 0.52 -2.98 9.50
CA MET A 29 0.83 -4.38 9.23
C MET A 29 -0.12 -5.33 9.95
N GLU A 30 -0.38 -5.10 11.23
CA GLU A 30 -1.34 -5.89 12.02
C GLU A 30 -2.72 -5.86 11.38
N LYS A 31 -3.23 -4.66 11.04
CA LYS A 31 -4.51 -4.50 10.34
C LYS A 31 -4.54 -5.28 9.03
N MET A 32 -3.48 -5.21 8.23
CA MET A 32 -3.42 -5.93 6.95
C MET A 32 -3.36 -7.45 7.12
N ILE A 33 -2.68 -7.95 8.16
CA ILE A 33 -2.63 -9.38 8.49
C ILE A 33 -4.02 -9.86 8.90
N THR A 34 -4.70 -9.16 9.82
CA THR A 34 -6.07 -9.52 10.24
C THR A 34 -7.02 -9.55 9.05
N LEU A 35 -6.98 -8.52 8.20
CA LEU A 35 -7.82 -8.48 6.99
C LEU A 35 -7.47 -9.60 6.00
N ALA A 36 -6.19 -9.94 5.84
CA ALA A 36 -5.78 -11.04 4.97
C ALA A 36 -6.33 -12.38 5.46
N GLU A 37 -6.30 -12.66 6.76
CA GLU A 37 -6.87 -13.88 7.34
C GLU A 37 -8.40 -13.95 7.21
N GLU A 38 -9.10 -12.84 7.42
CA GLU A 38 -10.54 -12.75 7.19
C GLU A 38 -10.89 -12.98 5.72
N CYS A 39 -10.20 -12.26 4.83
CA CYS A 39 -10.44 -12.34 3.40
C CYS A 39 -10.07 -13.70 2.81
N GLN A 40 -9.07 -14.39 3.34
CA GLN A 40 -8.78 -15.78 2.98
C GLN A 40 -10.01 -16.67 3.22
N LYS A 41 -10.63 -16.56 4.40
CA LYS A 41 -11.82 -17.35 4.76
C LYS A 41 -13.03 -16.99 3.91
N GLU A 42 -13.27 -15.71 3.69
CA GLU A 42 -14.42 -15.22 2.92
C GLU A 42 -14.35 -15.60 1.43
N THR A 43 -13.14 -15.57 0.86
CA THR A 43 -12.93 -15.87 -0.57
C THR A 43 -12.71 -17.35 -0.85
N GLY A 44 -12.40 -18.15 0.18
CA GLY A 44 -11.99 -19.54 0.02
C GLY A 44 -10.58 -19.70 -0.57
N ALA A 45 -9.76 -18.65 -0.55
CA ALA A 45 -8.41 -18.69 -1.08
C ALA A 45 -7.54 -19.73 -0.36
N THR A 46 -6.69 -20.41 -1.13
CA THR A 46 -5.85 -21.48 -0.60
C THR A 46 -4.66 -20.92 0.18
N GLN A 47 -4.01 -21.77 0.97
CA GLN A 47 -2.77 -21.38 1.63
C GLN A 47 -1.64 -21.05 0.63
N GLU A 48 -1.66 -21.64 -0.55
CA GLU A 48 -0.72 -21.33 -1.64
C GLU A 48 -0.94 -19.91 -2.18
N ASP A 49 -2.20 -19.50 -2.33
CA ASP A 49 -2.55 -18.14 -2.72
C ASP A 49 -2.05 -17.13 -1.69
N MET A 50 -2.28 -17.40 -0.40
CA MET A 50 -1.78 -16.55 0.68
C MET A 50 -0.25 -16.48 0.70
N THR A 51 0.43 -17.60 0.47
CA THR A 51 1.89 -17.63 0.37
C THR A 51 2.39 -16.77 -0.80
N THR A 52 1.68 -16.81 -1.92
CA THR A 52 1.98 -15.97 -3.09
C THR A 52 1.79 -14.49 -2.79
N LEU A 53 0.71 -14.12 -2.08
CA LEU A 53 0.45 -12.76 -1.61
C LEU A 53 1.52 -12.27 -0.62
N MET A 54 1.94 -13.11 0.32
CA MET A 54 3.04 -12.80 1.25
C MET A 54 4.36 -12.52 0.52
N GLN A 55 4.57 -13.17 -0.63
CA GLN A 55 5.69 -12.88 -1.53
C GLN A 55 5.48 -11.64 -2.41
N LYS A 56 4.41 -10.87 -2.19
CA LYS A 56 4.04 -9.67 -2.96
C LYS A 56 3.82 -9.97 -4.44
N LYS A 57 3.34 -11.17 -4.73
CA LYS A 57 2.97 -11.64 -6.07
C LYS A 57 1.45 -11.76 -6.16
N ILE A 58 0.94 -11.65 -7.38
CA ILE A 58 -0.49 -11.83 -7.66
C ILE A 58 -0.75 -13.33 -7.84
N PRO A 59 -1.66 -13.94 -7.05
CA PRO A 59 -2.05 -15.33 -7.24
C PRO A 59 -2.65 -15.58 -8.62
N ALA A 60 -2.50 -16.81 -9.12
CA ALA A 60 -3.06 -17.21 -10.40
C ALA A 60 -4.57 -17.50 -10.31
N SER A 61 -5.00 -18.06 -9.17
CA SER A 61 -6.39 -18.41 -8.87
C SER A 61 -7.29 -17.17 -8.86
N HIS A 62 -8.60 -17.39 -8.98
CA HIS A 62 -9.57 -16.30 -8.88
C HIS A 62 -9.75 -15.88 -7.42
N GLU A 63 -9.88 -16.85 -6.54
CA GLU A 63 -10.06 -16.71 -5.10
C GLU A 63 -8.91 -15.92 -4.46
N GLY A 64 -7.66 -16.25 -4.83
CA GLY A 64 -6.47 -15.51 -4.38
C GLY A 64 -6.43 -14.04 -4.85
N LYS A 65 -6.97 -13.74 -6.04
CA LYS A 65 -7.15 -12.35 -6.49
C LYS A 65 -8.24 -11.64 -5.72
N CYS A 66 -9.32 -12.35 -5.40
CA CYS A 66 -10.42 -11.82 -4.60
C CYS A 66 -10.01 -11.42 -3.19
N VAL A 67 -8.94 -12.01 -2.62
CA VAL A 67 -8.39 -11.55 -1.34
C VAL A 67 -8.00 -10.07 -1.41
N ILE A 68 -7.37 -9.63 -2.50
CA ILE A 68 -6.96 -8.22 -2.68
C ILE A 68 -8.19 -7.32 -2.77
N SER A 69 -9.22 -7.75 -3.50
CA SER A 69 -10.50 -7.01 -3.59
C SER A 69 -11.19 -6.91 -2.24
N CYS A 70 -11.24 -8.00 -1.48
CA CYS A 70 -11.82 -8.05 -0.14
C CYS A 70 -11.11 -7.09 0.83
N ILE A 71 -9.77 -7.07 0.83
CA ILE A 71 -9.00 -6.14 1.66
C ILE A 71 -9.28 -4.69 1.25
N ALA A 72 -9.32 -4.39 -0.06
CA ALA A 72 -9.62 -3.05 -0.54
C ALA A 72 -11.01 -2.57 -0.09
N LYS A 73 -12.01 -3.44 -0.12
CA LYS A 73 -13.36 -3.15 0.38
C LYS A 73 -13.40 -2.95 1.89
N LYS A 74 -12.73 -3.79 2.67
CA LYS A 74 -12.71 -3.71 4.15
C LYS A 74 -11.90 -2.54 4.68
N THR A 75 -10.85 -2.12 3.96
CA THR A 75 -10.11 -0.88 4.28
C THR A 75 -10.88 0.37 3.86
N GLY A 76 -11.89 0.22 2.99
CA GLY A 76 -12.71 1.30 2.45
C GLY A 76 -12.09 1.99 1.24
N VAL A 77 -10.88 1.62 0.82
CA VAL A 77 -10.20 2.24 -0.34
C VAL A 77 -10.84 1.85 -1.68
N SER A 78 -11.72 0.85 -1.67
CA SER A 78 -12.66 0.59 -2.75
C SER A 78 -14.08 0.47 -2.23
N THR A 79 -15.04 0.87 -3.05
CA THR A 79 -16.47 0.67 -2.82
C THR A 79 -16.84 -0.81 -2.87
N GLN A 80 -18.04 -1.15 -2.38
CA GLN A 80 -18.53 -2.54 -2.37
C GLN A 80 -18.74 -3.13 -3.77
N ASP A 81 -18.99 -2.27 -4.77
CA ASP A 81 -19.09 -2.59 -6.19
C ASP A 81 -17.74 -2.54 -6.94
N GLY A 82 -16.62 -2.37 -6.22
CA GLY A 82 -15.27 -2.59 -6.75
C GLY A 82 -14.61 -1.37 -7.40
N HIS A 83 -15.22 -0.19 -7.34
CA HIS A 83 -14.59 1.06 -7.77
C HIS A 83 -13.59 1.55 -6.72
N ALA A 84 -12.53 2.23 -7.15
CA ALA A 84 -11.64 2.91 -6.21
C ALA A 84 -12.39 4.07 -5.52
N ASP A 85 -12.14 4.26 -4.23
CA ASP A 85 -12.69 5.37 -3.45
C ASP A 85 -11.52 6.25 -2.98
N ILE A 86 -11.26 7.31 -3.73
CA ILE A 86 -10.12 8.22 -3.47
C ILE A 86 -10.30 8.98 -2.16
N GLU A 87 -11.53 9.38 -1.82
CA GLU A 87 -11.79 10.11 -0.59
C GLU A 87 -11.63 9.21 0.64
N ALA A 88 -12.09 7.95 0.57
CA ALA A 88 -11.82 6.97 1.60
C ALA A 88 -10.33 6.59 1.66
N THR A 89 -9.64 6.52 0.52
CA THR A 89 -8.19 6.32 0.46
C THR A 89 -7.43 7.44 1.20
N LYS A 90 -7.82 8.71 1.00
CA LYS A 90 -7.26 9.85 1.73
C LYS A 90 -7.41 9.71 3.24
N LYS A 91 -8.58 9.24 3.71
CA LYS A 91 -8.84 8.98 5.13
C LYS A 91 -8.03 7.80 5.66
N PHE A 92 -7.92 6.73 4.89
CA PHE A 92 -7.15 5.54 5.30
C PHE A 92 -5.68 5.89 5.55
N PHE A 93 -5.10 6.76 4.73
CA PHE A 93 -3.71 7.21 4.85
C PHE A 93 -3.51 8.49 5.69
N GLU A 94 -4.55 8.99 6.37
CA GLU A 94 -4.48 10.27 7.10
C GLU A 94 -3.43 10.27 8.21
N LYS A 95 -3.29 9.16 8.96
CA LYS A 95 -2.24 9.03 9.98
C LYS A 95 -0.84 9.19 9.36
N ILE A 96 -0.60 8.56 8.21
CA ILE A 96 0.68 8.69 7.49
C ILE A 96 0.90 10.12 7.01
N LYS A 97 -0.13 10.88 6.62
CA LYS A 97 0.04 12.30 6.23
C LYS A 97 0.73 13.12 7.32
N THR A 98 0.46 12.82 8.60
CA THR A 98 1.04 13.54 9.73
C THR A 98 2.52 13.21 9.97
N GLU A 99 2.97 12.06 9.50
CA GLU A 99 4.34 11.55 9.68
C GLU A 99 5.20 11.75 8.41
N ASP A 100 4.62 11.52 7.24
CA ASP A 100 5.24 11.67 5.92
C ASP A 100 4.21 12.18 4.89
N GLU A 101 4.02 13.49 4.85
CA GLU A 101 3.16 14.16 3.86
C GLU A 101 3.62 13.89 2.42
N GLY A 102 4.93 13.72 2.20
CA GLY A 102 5.50 13.44 0.87
C GLY A 102 5.09 12.07 0.37
N PHE A 103 5.21 11.04 1.20
CA PHE A 103 4.71 9.69 0.91
C PHE A 103 3.20 9.70 0.70
N TYR A 104 2.45 10.35 1.59
CA TYR A 104 1.00 10.47 1.49
C TYR A 104 0.59 11.03 0.12
N ASN A 105 1.13 12.19 -0.26
CA ASN A 105 0.80 12.84 -1.53
C ASN A 105 1.12 11.95 -2.74
N LYS A 106 2.25 11.23 -2.72
CA LYS A 106 2.61 10.28 -3.78
C LYS A 106 1.64 9.12 -3.89
N VAL A 107 1.16 8.59 -2.76
CA VAL A 107 0.16 7.51 -2.73
C VAL A 107 -1.18 8.00 -3.27
N ILE A 108 -1.64 9.18 -2.88
CA ILE A 108 -2.91 9.73 -3.39
C ILE A 108 -2.82 10.03 -4.88
N GLU A 109 -1.74 10.67 -5.34
CA GLU A 109 -1.54 10.96 -6.76
C GLU A 109 -1.47 9.67 -7.60
N MET A 110 -0.81 8.62 -7.08
CA MET A 110 -0.81 7.30 -7.69
C MET A 110 -2.22 6.73 -7.79
N SER A 111 -3.00 6.76 -6.70
CA SER A 111 -4.36 6.22 -6.67
C SER A 111 -5.29 6.95 -7.65
N GLU A 112 -5.22 8.28 -7.70
CA GLU A 112 -5.98 9.10 -8.66
C GLU A 112 -5.58 8.85 -10.12
N GLN A 113 -4.30 8.55 -10.39
CA GLN A 113 -3.86 8.15 -11.73
C GLN A 113 -4.42 6.78 -12.09
N CYS A 114 -4.34 5.81 -11.19
CA CYS A 114 -4.83 4.47 -11.44
C CYS A 114 -6.35 4.40 -11.57
N GLU A 115 -7.11 5.19 -10.82
CA GLU A 115 -8.56 5.31 -11.00
C GLU A 115 -8.93 5.77 -12.42
N LYS A 116 -8.16 6.69 -13.01
CA LYS A 116 -8.40 7.19 -14.37
C LYS A 116 -7.95 6.23 -15.47
N GLU A 117 -6.87 5.50 -15.24
CA GLU A 117 -6.24 4.63 -16.25
C GLU A 117 -6.82 3.21 -16.26
N VAL A 118 -7.28 2.71 -15.11
CA VAL A 118 -7.76 1.33 -14.97
C VAL A 118 -9.24 1.27 -15.32
N PRO A 119 -9.62 0.58 -16.40
CA PRO A 119 -11.03 0.38 -16.71
C PRO A 119 -11.67 -0.49 -15.64
N TYR A 120 -12.93 -0.17 -15.32
CA TYR A 120 -13.75 -1.02 -14.48
C TYR A 120 -14.01 -2.37 -15.16
N ASP A 121 -13.90 -3.42 -14.36
CA ASP A 121 -14.29 -4.79 -14.67
C ASP A 121 -15.42 -5.21 -13.71
N GLU A 122 -16.47 -5.84 -14.25
CA GLU A 122 -17.60 -6.38 -13.49
C GLU A 122 -17.14 -7.42 -12.47
N ASP A 123 -16.06 -8.13 -12.75
CA ASP A 123 -15.36 -8.95 -11.78
C ASP A 123 -14.49 -8.05 -10.89
N HIS A 124 -14.99 -7.75 -9.69
CA HIS A 124 -14.29 -6.86 -8.75
C HIS A 124 -12.95 -7.42 -8.29
N CYS A 125 -12.72 -8.73 -8.43
CA CYS A 125 -11.43 -9.33 -8.16
C CYS A 125 -10.44 -8.98 -9.27
N ILE A 126 -10.87 -8.97 -10.53
CA ILE A 126 -10.06 -8.53 -11.67
C ILE A 126 -9.82 -7.01 -11.63
N SER A 127 -10.85 -6.21 -11.34
CA SER A 127 -10.72 -4.76 -11.12
C SER A 127 -9.65 -4.43 -10.08
N ALA A 128 -9.71 -5.07 -8.90
CA ALA A 128 -8.75 -4.84 -7.83
C ALA A 128 -7.31 -5.22 -8.24
N ILE A 129 -7.14 -6.29 -9.02
CA ILE A 129 -5.84 -6.69 -9.56
C ILE A 129 -5.31 -5.68 -10.58
N ASN A 130 -6.16 -5.18 -11.47
CA ASN A 130 -5.75 -4.18 -12.45
C ASN A 130 -5.31 -2.89 -11.75
N PHE A 131 -6.05 -2.48 -10.71
CA PHE A 131 -5.66 -1.37 -9.86
C PHE A 131 -4.33 -1.62 -9.15
N ALA A 132 -4.16 -2.79 -8.52
CA ALA A 132 -2.92 -3.16 -7.83
C ALA A 132 -1.70 -3.20 -8.78
N LYS A 133 -1.87 -3.65 -10.02
CA LYS A 133 -0.83 -3.61 -11.06
C LYS A 133 -0.45 -2.18 -11.42
N CYS A 134 -1.43 -1.31 -11.66
CA CYS A 134 -1.18 0.10 -11.91
C CYS A 134 -0.45 0.75 -10.72
N ALA A 135 -0.93 0.53 -9.50
CA ALA A 135 -0.30 1.06 -8.29
C ALA A 135 1.16 0.59 -8.15
N LYS A 136 1.45 -0.68 -8.46
CA LYS A 136 2.83 -1.21 -8.48
C LYS A 136 3.72 -0.52 -9.52
N GLU A 137 3.20 -0.24 -10.71
CA GLU A 137 3.94 0.45 -11.76
C GLU A 137 4.24 1.91 -11.38
N LYS A 138 3.21 2.65 -10.97
CA LYS A 138 3.31 4.07 -10.60
C LYS A 138 4.14 4.27 -9.33
N SER A 139 4.04 3.38 -8.35
CA SER A 139 4.88 3.42 -7.14
C SER A 139 6.37 3.28 -7.49
N ALA A 140 6.72 2.38 -8.40
CA ALA A 140 8.08 2.23 -8.90
C ALA A 140 8.58 3.51 -9.61
N GLN A 141 7.74 4.13 -10.46
CA GLN A 141 8.07 5.40 -11.14
C GLN A 141 8.26 6.57 -10.16
N LYS A 142 7.47 6.62 -9.09
CA LYS A 142 7.50 7.68 -8.06
C LYS A 142 8.53 7.45 -6.95
N GLY A 143 9.24 6.33 -7.00
CA GLY A 143 10.20 5.90 -5.97
C GLY A 143 9.55 5.69 -4.61
N ILE A 144 8.27 5.29 -4.57
CA ILE A 144 7.58 4.93 -3.34
C ILE A 144 8.18 3.61 -2.86
N LYS A 145 8.94 3.68 -1.77
CA LYS A 145 9.41 2.50 -1.05
C LYS A 145 8.44 2.28 0.09
N LEU A 146 7.56 1.29 -0.02
CA LEU A 146 6.76 0.90 1.15
C LEU A 146 7.74 0.35 2.19
N PRO A 147 7.64 0.73 3.46
CA PRO A 147 8.52 0.22 4.51
C PRO A 147 8.45 -1.30 4.68
N TRP A 148 7.34 -1.90 4.22
CA TRP A 148 7.13 -3.35 4.17
C TRP A 148 7.38 -3.96 2.78
N ALA A 149 7.82 -3.20 1.76
CA ALA A 149 8.12 -3.68 0.40
C ALA A 149 9.55 -4.19 0.23
#